data_AF-A0A3D2SPR1-F1
#
_entry.id   AF-A0A3D2SPR1-F1
#
_cell.length_a   1.000
_cell.length_b   1.000
_cell.length_c   1.000
_cell.angle_alpha   90.00
_cell.angle_beta   90.00
_cell.angle_gamma   90.00
#
_symmetry.space_group_name_H-M   'P 1'
#
loop_
_entity.id
_entity.type
_entity.pdbx_description
1 polymer ?
#
loop_
_entity_poly.entity_id
_entity_poly.type
_entity_poly.pdbx_seq_one_letter_code
_entity_poly.pdbx_strand_id
1 'polypeptide(L)'
;MSQTYQQQLQSKIERITQQFAEFNAPELEVFESPEQYFRMRAEFRIWHTEDDLFYAMFERGEDGKQKEVVRVDEFPIADKSINELMPKLLQELKANPVLSQRIFEADFLATLSSEMLV
;
A
#
# COMPACT_ATOMS: atom_id res chain seq x y z
N MET A 1 -8.84 0.46 -18.32
CA MET A 1 -8.93 1.33 -17.14
C MET A 1 -10.26 1.06 -16.45
N SER A 2 -10.28 0.85 -15.13
CA SER A 2 -11.53 0.68 -14.39
C SER A 2 -12.34 1.99 -14.39
N GLN A 3 -13.66 1.88 -14.48
CA GLN A 3 -14.55 3.03 -14.46
C GLN A 3 -14.34 3.88 -13.20
N THR A 4 -13.98 3.25 -12.09
CA THR A 4 -13.67 3.88 -10.80
C THR A 4 -12.38 4.70 -10.85
N TYR A 5 -11.31 4.24 -11.50
CA TYR A 5 -10.06 5.00 -11.59
C TYR A 5 -10.23 6.30 -12.38
N GLN A 6 -10.88 6.22 -13.55
CA GLN A 6 -11.14 7.39 -14.38
C GLN A 6 -12.03 8.43 -13.69
N GLN A 7 -13.04 7.98 -12.93
CA GLN A 7 -13.85 8.87 -12.11
C GLN A 7 -13.02 9.59 -11.04
N GLN A 8 -12.15 8.86 -10.33
CA GLN A 8 -11.26 9.48 -9.33
C GLN A 8 -10.29 10.48 -9.95
N LEU A 9 -9.75 10.16 -11.14
CA LEU A 9 -8.85 11.05 -11.88
C LEU A 9 -9.58 12.33 -12.28
N GLN A 10 -10.76 12.20 -12.88
CA GLN A 10 -11.57 13.33 -13.32
C GLN A 10 -11.96 14.25 -12.15
N SER A 11 -12.37 13.70 -11.02
CA SER A 11 -12.64 14.51 -9.81
C SER A 11 -11.41 15.24 -9.29
N LYS A 12 -10.20 14.66 -9.43
CA LYS A 12 -8.95 15.36 -9.07
C LYS A 12 -8.65 16.50 -10.04
N ILE A 13 -8.84 16.28 -11.34
CA ILE A 13 -8.64 17.31 -12.38
C ILE A 13 -9.57 18.49 -12.11
N GLU A 14 -10.87 18.25 -11.96
CA GLU A 14 -11.87 19.30 -11.71
C GLU A 14 -11.55 20.12 -10.46
N ARG A 15 -11.18 19.44 -9.37
CA ARG A 15 -10.81 20.09 -8.11
C ARG A 15 -9.58 20.98 -8.25
N ILE A 16 -8.53 20.52 -8.95
CA ILE A 16 -7.31 21.32 -9.13
C ILE A 16 -7.56 22.48 -10.10
N THR A 17 -8.27 22.26 -11.20
CA THR A 17 -8.66 23.34 -12.13
C THR A 17 -9.42 24.45 -11.41
N GLN A 18 -10.39 24.09 -10.55
CA GLN A 18 -11.13 25.07 -9.76
C GLN A 18 -10.24 25.81 -8.75
N GLN A 19 -9.36 25.08 -8.06
CA GLN A 19 -8.46 25.66 -7.05
C GLN A 19 -7.48 26.68 -7.66
N PHE A 20 -7.06 26.50 -8.91
CA PHE A 20 -6.09 27.37 -9.57
C PHE A 20 -6.72 28.42 -10.49
N ALA A 21 -8.05 28.46 -10.60
CA ALA A 21 -8.75 29.37 -11.51
C ALA A 21 -8.44 30.85 -11.25
N GLU A 22 -8.23 31.25 -9.99
CA GLU A 22 -7.90 32.64 -9.62
C GLU A 22 -6.53 33.11 -10.13
N PHE A 23 -5.65 32.19 -10.50
CA PHE A 23 -4.29 32.49 -10.95
C PHE A 23 -4.12 32.52 -12.48
N ASN A 24 -5.21 32.35 -13.24
CA ASN A 24 -5.17 32.18 -14.70
C ASN A 24 -4.19 31.08 -15.14
N ALA A 25 -4.18 29.95 -14.41
CA ALA A 25 -3.32 28.82 -14.72
C ALA A 25 -3.64 28.26 -16.12
N PRO A 26 -2.63 27.75 -16.86
CA PRO A 26 -2.85 27.06 -18.12
C PRO A 26 -3.60 25.74 -17.90
N GLU A 27 -4.02 25.11 -19.00
CA GLU A 27 -4.61 23.77 -18.95
C GLU A 27 -3.66 22.77 -18.28
N LEU A 28 -4.22 21.88 -17.46
CA LEU A 28 -3.46 20.90 -16.71
C LEU A 28 -2.92 19.81 -17.66
N GLU A 29 -1.62 19.56 -17.59
CA GLU A 29 -1.04 18.34 -18.13
C GLU A 29 -1.26 17.19 -17.13
N VAL A 30 -1.85 16.09 -17.58
CA VAL A 30 -2.24 14.97 -16.73
C VAL A 30 -1.36 13.75 -17.03
N PHE A 31 -0.65 13.28 -16.01
CA PHE A 31 0.16 12.06 -16.06
C PHE A 31 -0.51 10.96 -15.24
N GLU A 32 -1.07 9.98 -15.92
CA GLU A 32 -1.77 8.87 -15.28
C GLU A 32 -0.78 7.86 -14.68
N SER A 33 -1.10 7.38 -13.48
CA SER A 33 -0.42 6.23 -12.86
C SER A 33 -1.05 4.94 -13.37
N PRO A 34 -0.29 3.83 -13.47
CA PRO A 34 -0.89 2.51 -13.53
C PRO A 34 -1.90 2.31 -12.40
N GLU A 35 -2.97 1.56 -12.65
CA GLU A 35 -4.03 1.32 -11.65
C GLU A 35 -3.61 0.41 -10.51
N GLN A 36 -2.62 -0.45 -10.76
CA GLN A 36 -2.10 -1.44 -9.82
C GLN A 36 -0.58 -1.48 -9.93
N TYR A 37 0.07 -2.00 -8.88
CA TYR A 37 1.51 -2.24 -8.82
C TYR A 37 2.38 -1.00 -9.03
N PHE A 38 1.86 0.18 -8.69
CA PHE A 38 2.56 1.45 -8.90
C PHE A 38 3.38 1.89 -7.67
N ARG A 39 3.14 1.30 -6.49
CA ARG A 39 3.78 1.73 -5.25
C ARG A 39 5.02 0.89 -4.94
N MET A 40 6.19 1.52 -5.03
CA MET A 40 7.49 0.86 -4.83
C MET A 40 7.87 0.63 -3.35
N ARG A 41 7.06 1.10 -2.40
CA ARG A 41 7.31 0.97 -0.95
C ARG A 41 6.03 0.66 -0.20
N ALA A 42 6.08 -0.33 0.68
CA ALA A 42 4.96 -0.70 1.53
C ALA A 42 5.46 -1.12 2.91
N GLU A 43 4.74 -0.68 3.94
CA GLU A 43 5.03 -1.00 5.33
C GLU A 43 3.82 -1.75 5.87
N PHE A 44 4.05 -2.91 6.48
CA PHE A 44 2.99 -3.72 7.04
C PHE A 44 3.30 -4.03 8.48
N ARG A 45 2.30 -3.89 9.36
CA ARG A 45 2.41 -4.46 10.70
C ARG A 45 2.41 -5.97 10.61
N ILE A 46 3.13 -6.60 11.52
CA ILE A 46 3.04 -8.03 11.75
C ILE A 46 2.15 -8.24 12.96
N TRP A 47 0.97 -8.82 12.73
CA TRP A 47 0.02 -9.14 13.77
C TRP A 47 0.23 -10.57 14.27
N HIS A 48 0.21 -10.73 15.59
CA HIS A 48 0.35 -12.01 16.26
C HIS A 48 -1.00 -12.45 16.80
N THR A 49 -1.31 -13.72 16.62
CA THR A 49 -2.36 -14.41 17.38
C THR A 49 -1.72 -15.51 18.24
N GLU A 50 -2.52 -16.30 18.95
CA GLU A 50 -1.98 -17.40 19.76
C GLU A 50 -1.21 -18.42 18.92
N ASP A 51 -1.62 -18.65 17.67
CA ASP A 51 -1.07 -19.71 16.81
C ASP A 51 -0.68 -19.24 15.39
N ASP A 52 -0.77 -17.94 15.09
CA ASP A 52 -0.54 -17.41 13.74
C ASP A 52 0.16 -16.04 13.70
N LEU A 53 0.70 -15.72 12.52
CA LEU A 53 1.40 -14.50 12.17
C LEU A 53 0.90 -14.01 10.81
N PHE A 54 0.55 -12.74 10.65
CA PHE A 54 0.13 -12.21 9.34
C PHE A 54 0.42 -10.72 9.18
N TYR A 55 0.47 -10.25 7.93
CA TYR A 55 0.57 -8.82 7.62
C TYR A 55 -0.76 -8.12 7.89
N ALA A 56 -0.68 -6.94 8.49
CA ALA A 56 -1.84 -6.13 8.80
C ALA A 56 -1.61 -4.65 8.50
N MET A 57 -2.71 -3.98 8.15
CA MET A 57 -2.82 -2.53 8.11
C MET A 57 -3.92 -2.07 9.06
N PHE A 58 -4.06 -0.76 9.22
CA PHE A 58 -5.09 -0.18 10.07
C PHE A 58 -6.03 0.68 9.24
N GLU A 59 -7.33 0.47 9.42
CA GLU A 59 -8.34 1.42 9.00
C GLU A 59 -8.73 2.31 10.19
N ARG A 60 -9.00 3.59 9.90
CA ARG A 60 -9.60 4.48 10.90
C ARG A 60 -11.08 4.15 10.98
N GLY A 61 -11.55 3.73 12.15
CA GLY A 61 -12.96 3.54 12.44
C GLY A 61 -13.74 4.85 12.30
N GLU A 62 -15.07 4.76 12.21
CA GLU A 62 -15.97 5.89 11.97
C GLU A 62 -15.83 7.02 13.00
N ASP A 63 -15.39 6.70 14.23
CA ASP A 63 -15.14 7.66 15.31
C ASP A 63 -13.78 8.38 15.22
N GLY A 64 -12.95 8.01 14.23
CA GLY A 64 -11.60 8.53 13.99
C GLY A 64 -10.57 8.17 15.07
N LYS A 65 -10.94 7.38 16.08
CA LYS A 65 -10.10 7.05 17.24
C LYS A 65 -9.73 5.58 17.29
N GLN A 66 -10.62 4.69 16.85
CA GLN A 66 -10.35 3.26 16.83
C GLN A 66 -9.61 2.89 15.54
N LYS A 67 -8.58 2.04 15.68
CA LYS A 67 -7.88 1.45 14.56
C LYS A 67 -8.32 -0.01 14.45
N GLU A 68 -9.04 -0.32 13.39
CA GLU A 68 -9.41 -1.71 13.10
C GLU A 68 -8.25 -2.39 12.38
N VAL A 69 -7.91 -3.60 12.83
CA VAL A 69 -6.84 -4.40 12.24
C VAL A 69 -7.39 -5.06 10.98
N VAL A 70 -6.82 -4.72 9.84
CA VAL A 70 -7.17 -5.34 8.55
C VAL A 70 -6.05 -6.29 8.16
N ARG A 71 -6.37 -7.58 8.06
CA ARG A 71 -5.45 -8.60 7.54
C ARG A 71 -5.20 -8.34 6.05
N VAL A 72 -3.94 -8.44 5.65
CA VAL A 72 -3.48 -8.23 4.28
C VAL A 72 -2.78 -9.49 3.79
N ASP A 73 -3.44 -10.26 2.95
CA ASP A 73 -2.82 -11.42 2.27
C ASP A 73 -2.26 -11.03 0.89
N GLU A 74 -2.90 -10.06 0.23
CA GLU A 74 -2.46 -9.48 -1.05
C GLU A 74 -2.55 -7.95 -0.99
N PHE A 75 -1.66 -7.27 -1.71
CA PHE A 75 -1.62 -5.81 -1.73
C PHE A 75 -1.32 -5.28 -3.14
N PRO A 76 -2.31 -5.33 -4.07
CA PRO A 76 -2.12 -5.01 -5.50
C PRO A 76 -1.79 -3.54 -5.78
N ILE A 77 -1.74 -2.70 -4.74
CA ILE A 77 -1.23 -1.32 -4.82
C ILE A 77 0.31 -1.33 -4.86
N ALA A 78 0.96 -2.20 -4.08
CA ALA A 78 2.41 -2.34 -4.07
C ALA A 78 2.91 -3.07 -5.32
N ASP A 79 4.17 -2.82 -5.70
CA ASP A 79 4.82 -3.48 -6.82
C ASP A 79 4.69 -5.01 -6.76
N LYS A 80 4.75 -5.66 -7.93
CA LYS A 80 4.64 -7.12 -8.04
C LYS A 80 5.71 -7.84 -7.22
N SER A 81 6.94 -7.33 -7.21
CA SER A 81 8.05 -7.92 -6.44
C SER A 81 7.77 -7.94 -4.93
N ILE A 82 7.06 -6.93 -4.41
CA ILE A 82 6.62 -6.91 -3.00
C ILE A 82 5.60 -8.02 -2.77
N ASN A 83 4.57 -8.11 -3.61
CA ASN A 83 3.53 -9.13 -3.50
C ASN A 83 4.09 -10.56 -3.64
N GLU A 84 5.13 -10.75 -4.46
CA GLU A 84 5.81 -12.04 -4.60
C GLU A 84 6.68 -12.41 -3.39
N LEU A 85 7.23 -11.41 -2.67
CA LEU A 85 8.10 -11.64 -1.52
C LEU A 85 7.33 -11.78 -0.21
N MET A 86 6.23 -11.06 -0.04
CA MET A 86 5.37 -11.12 1.16
C MET A 86 5.10 -12.56 1.65
N PRO A 87 4.54 -13.48 0.84
CA PRO A 87 4.25 -14.83 1.34
C PRO A 87 5.51 -15.62 1.71
N LYS A 88 6.63 -15.40 1.01
CA LYS A 88 7.91 -16.08 1.27
C LYS A 88 8.50 -15.62 2.61
N LEU A 89 8.55 -14.30 2.84
CA LEU A 89 9.03 -13.75 4.10
C LEU A 89 8.15 -14.22 5.27
N LEU A 90 6.83 -14.16 5.12
CA LEU A 90 5.92 -14.59 6.18
C LEU A 90 6.09 -16.08 6.54
N GLN A 91 6.31 -16.94 5.54
CA GLN A 91 6.60 -18.36 5.75
C GLN A 91 7.89 -18.57 6.57
N GLU A 92 8.98 -17.88 6.21
CA GLU A 92 10.25 -17.98 6.93
C GLU A 92 10.15 -17.46 8.37
N LEU A 93 9.40 -16.36 8.58
CA LEU A 93 9.12 -15.85 9.92
C LEU A 93 8.37 -16.89 10.77
N LYS A 94 7.33 -17.53 10.22
CA LYS A 94 6.55 -18.56 10.92
C LYS A 94 7.38 -19.81 11.24
N ALA A 95 8.28 -20.20 10.35
CA ALA A 95 9.09 -21.39 10.51
C ALA A 95 10.20 -21.24 11.57
N ASN A 96 10.59 -20.01 11.93
CA ASN A 96 11.70 -19.74 12.83
C ASN A 96 11.28 -18.91 14.06
N PRO A 97 11.17 -19.54 15.24
CA PRO A 97 10.81 -18.86 16.49
C PRO A 97 11.68 -17.65 16.84
N VAL A 98 12.97 -17.67 16.46
CA VAL A 98 13.89 -16.55 16.74
C VAL A 98 13.51 -15.33 15.89
N LEU A 99 13.03 -15.54 14.66
CA LEU A 99 12.62 -14.46 13.77
C LEU A 99 11.20 -13.97 14.06
N SER A 100 10.28 -14.86 14.43
CA SER A 100 8.91 -14.46 14.79
C SER A 100 8.84 -13.76 16.14
N GLN A 101 9.73 -14.06 17.08
CA GLN A 101 9.67 -13.46 18.40
C GLN A 101 9.83 -11.93 18.34
N ARG A 102 8.76 -11.21 18.70
CA ARG A 102 8.71 -9.74 18.81
C ARG A 102 8.86 -8.96 17.50
N ILE A 103 8.84 -9.61 16.33
CA ILE A 103 8.70 -8.87 15.07
C ILE A 103 7.32 -8.22 15.02
N PHE A 104 7.24 -6.95 14.65
CA PHE A 104 5.98 -6.19 14.70
C PHE A 104 5.67 -5.43 13.40
N GLU A 105 6.63 -5.36 12.48
CA GLU A 105 6.54 -4.62 11.22
C GLU A 105 7.56 -5.18 10.22
N ALA A 106 7.27 -5.00 8.94
CA ALA A 106 8.17 -5.27 7.83
C ALA A 106 8.03 -4.16 6.79
N ASP A 107 9.17 -3.61 6.38
CA ASP A 107 9.27 -2.48 5.46
C ASP A 107 9.85 -2.95 4.13
N PHE A 108 9.05 -2.91 3.07
CA PHE A 108 9.46 -3.33 1.74
C PHE A 108 9.86 -2.13 0.90
N LEU A 109 11.06 -2.19 0.32
CA LEU A 109 11.60 -1.21 -0.61
C LEU A 109 11.99 -1.89 -1.92
N ALA A 110 11.14 -1.73 -2.93
CA ALA A 110 11.38 -2.19 -4.29
C ALA A 110 12.03 -1.10 -5.16
N THR A 111 12.68 -1.53 -6.22
CA THR A 111 13.26 -0.70 -7.26
C THR A 111 12.77 -1.14 -8.65
N LEU A 112 12.94 -0.28 -9.66
CA LEU A 112 12.57 -0.63 -11.05
C LEU A 112 13.46 -1.74 -11.64
N SER A 113 14.62 -2.05 -11.02
CA SER A 113 15.50 -3.18 -11.36
C SER A 113 15.05 -4.51 -10.72
N SER A 114 13.93 -4.51 -9.99
CA SER A 114 13.44 -5.65 -9.20
C SER A 114 14.33 -6.05 -8.02
N GLU A 115 15.32 -5.22 -7.65
CA GLU A 115 16.03 -5.38 -6.38
C GLU A 115 15.13 -4.97 -5.21
N MET A 116 15.27 -5.69 -4.10
CA MET A 116 14.46 -5.53 -2.90
C MET A 116 15.32 -5.38 -1.66
N LEU A 117 14.94 -4.43 -0.80
CA LEU A 117 15.37 -4.35 0.58
C LEU A 117 14.15 -4.60 1.48
N VAL A 118 14.28 -5.54 2.42
CA VAL A 118 13.29 -5.88 3.45
C VAL A 118 13.99 -6.34 4.72
#